data_AF-A0A8S9KK27-F1
#
_entry.id   AF-A0A8S9KK27-F1
#
_cell.length_a   1.000
_cell.length_b   1.000
_cell.length_c   1.000
_cell.angle_alpha   90.00
_cell.angle_beta   90.00
_cell.angle_gamma   90.00
#
_symmetry.space_group_name_H-M   'P 1'
#
loop_
_entity.id
_entity.type
_entity.pdbx_description
1 polymer ?
#
loop_
_entity_poly.entity_id
_entity_poly.type
_entity_poly.pdbx_seq_one_letter_code
_entity_poly.pdbx_strand_id
1 'polypeptide(L)'
;MFLELPPDFRPKNLIDLRLPYSKIQRIWEDVKDTPGLKWVDLCHSSQLLDLSALPTAENLQSLNLEGCTALKELPLEIQNMKSLVFMNLRGCTGRESLPKINLISLKTLILMATQT
;
A
#
# COMPACT_ATOMS: atom_id res chain seq x y z
N MET A 1 -15.72 12.73 -7.71
CA MET A 1 -14.87 11.53 -7.47
C MET A 1 -13.81 11.94 -6.48
N PHE A 2 -13.67 11.22 -5.37
CA PHE A 2 -12.85 11.63 -4.23
C PHE A 2 -11.39 11.26 -4.43
N LEU A 3 -10.48 12.08 -3.90
CA LEU A 3 -9.03 11.86 -3.97
C LEU A 3 -8.50 11.01 -2.81
N GLU A 4 -9.37 10.70 -1.84
CA GLU A 4 -9.11 9.92 -0.63
C GLU A 4 -10.44 9.47 0.00
N LEU A 5 -10.38 8.59 1.00
CA LEU A 5 -11.54 8.25 1.82
C LEU A 5 -11.91 9.41 2.76
N PRO A 6 -13.20 9.55 3.14
CA PRO A 6 -13.63 10.63 4.02
C PRO A 6 -12.82 10.72 5.32
N PRO A 7 -12.50 11.93 5.81
CA PRO A 7 -11.67 12.10 7.00
C PRO A 7 -12.30 11.53 8.27
N ASP A 8 -13.63 11.42 8.31
CA ASP A 8 -14.43 10.82 9.38
C ASP A 8 -14.56 9.29 9.27
N PHE A 9 -13.94 8.67 8.27
CA PHE A 9 -13.89 7.22 8.13
C PHE A 9 -13.13 6.57 9.29
N ARG A 10 -13.76 5.59 9.95
CA ARG A 10 -13.23 4.89 11.13
C ARG A 10 -13.04 3.39 10.84
N PRO A 11 -11.88 2.95 10.32
CA PRO A 11 -11.65 1.59 9.85
C PRO A 11 -11.39 0.55 10.97
N LYS A 12 -11.97 0.71 12.17
CA LYS A 12 -11.66 -0.14 13.33
C LYS A 12 -11.96 -1.63 13.10
N ASN A 13 -13.01 -1.92 12.34
CA ASN A 13 -13.44 -3.28 12.01
C ASN A 13 -13.13 -3.65 10.54
N LEU A 14 -12.42 -2.80 9.82
CA LEU A 14 -12.12 -3.02 8.40
C LEU A 14 -11.07 -4.14 8.30
N ILE A 15 -11.37 -5.17 7.51
CA ILE A 15 -10.47 -6.31 7.29
C ILE A 15 -9.86 -6.28 5.89
N ASP A 16 -10.64 -5.88 4.90
CA ASP A 16 -10.28 -5.85 3.48
C ASP A 16 -10.62 -4.48 2.90
N LEU A 17 -9.62 -3.77 2.38
CA LEU A 17 -9.76 -2.50 1.68
C LEU A 17 -9.47 -2.72 0.20
N ARG A 18 -10.48 -2.54 -0.66
CA ARG A 18 -10.33 -2.66 -2.12
C ARG A 18 -10.72 -1.37 -2.81
N LEU A 19 -9.76 -0.74 -3.47
CA LEU A 19 -9.94 0.44 -4.30
C LEU A 19 -9.22 0.29 -5.65
N PRO A 20 -9.40 -0.84 -6.38
CA PRO A 20 -8.71 -1.03 -7.64
C PRO A 20 -9.18 -0.01 -8.69
N TYR A 21 -8.28 0.42 -9.58
CA TYR A 21 -8.52 1.42 -10.63
C TYR A 21 -9.03 2.77 -10.12
N SER A 22 -8.81 3.07 -8.84
CA SER A 22 -9.28 4.31 -8.25
C SER A 22 -8.40 5.51 -8.62
N LYS A 23 -8.97 6.72 -8.53
CA LYS A 23 -8.22 7.98 -8.69
C LYS A 23 -7.77 8.56 -7.35
N ILE A 24 -7.72 7.75 -6.29
CA ILE A 24 -7.18 8.20 -5.01
C ILE A 24 -5.72 8.60 -5.18
N GLN A 25 -5.34 9.68 -4.52
CA GLN A 25 -3.96 10.11 -4.38
C GLN A 25 -3.35 9.61 -3.07
N ARG A 26 -4.19 9.41 -2.04
CA ARG A 26 -3.86 8.79 -0.75
C ARG A 26 -5.09 8.05 -0.23
N ILE A 27 -4.91 7.16 0.75
CA ILE A 27 -6.04 6.40 1.31
C ILE A 27 -6.85 7.28 2.28
N TRP A 28 -6.18 7.92 3.24
CA TRP A 28 -6.71 8.88 4.20
C TRP A 28 -5.58 9.80 4.67
N GLU A 29 -5.91 11.01 5.15
CA GLU A 29 -4.92 12.02 5.55
C GLU A 29 -4.23 11.71 6.89
N ASP A 30 -4.98 11.31 7.92
CA ASP A 30 -4.41 10.98 9.23
C ASP A 30 -4.14 9.48 9.38
N VAL A 31 -3.18 9.15 10.25
CA VAL A 31 -3.03 7.78 10.75
C VAL A 31 -4.33 7.32 11.42
N LYS A 32 -4.94 6.26 10.88
CA LYS A 32 -6.14 5.62 11.46
C LYS A 32 -5.75 4.31 12.15
N ASP A 33 -6.44 4.02 13.26
CA ASP A 33 -6.35 2.73 13.92
C ASP A 33 -7.03 1.65 13.06
N THR A 34 -6.25 0.64 12.64
CA THR A 34 -6.66 -0.41 11.69
C THR A 34 -6.33 -1.81 12.22
N PRO A 35 -6.77 -2.17 13.44
CA PRO A 35 -6.32 -3.39 14.11
C PRO A 35 -6.76 -4.67 13.38
N GLY A 36 -7.83 -4.61 12.60
CA GLY A 36 -8.36 -5.73 11.83
C GLY A 36 -7.85 -5.84 10.39
N LEU A 37 -7.14 -4.83 9.87
CA LEU A 37 -6.83 -4.73 8.44
C LEU A 37 -5.79 -5.78 8.02
N LYS A 38 -6.15 -6.63 7.06
CA LYS A 38 -5.33 -7.75 6.58
C LYS A 38 -5.03 -7.68 5.09
N TRP A 39 -5.95 -7.12 4.30
CA TRP A 39 -5.82 -7.04 2.85
C TRP A 39 -6.03 -5.62 2.37
N VAL A 40 -5.11 -5.15 1.54
CA VAL A 40 -5.20 -3.88 0.83
C VAL A 40 -4.94 -4.14 -0.64
N ASP A 41 -5.93 -3.85 -1.49
CA ASP A 41 -5.84 -3.92 -2.94
C ASP A 41 -6.08 -2.53 -3.55
N LEU A 42 -5.01 -1.96 -4.08
CA LEU A 42 -5.00 -0.67 -4.76
C LEU A 42 -4.60 -0.82 -6.23
N CYS A 43 -4.66 -2.03 -6.80
CA CYS A 43 -4.14 -2.26 -8.14
C CYS A 43 -4.71 -1.26 -9.16
N HIS A 44 -3.84 -0.75 -10.02
CA HIS A 44 -4.10 0.27 -11.02
C HIS A 44 -4.66 1.59 -10.49
N SER A 45 -4.46 1.90 -9.20
CA SER A 45 -4.66 3.25 -8.66
C SER A 45 -3.52 4.17 -9.11
N SER A 46 -3.51 4.52 -10.40
CA SER A 46 -2.38 5.17 -11.07
C SER A 46 -2.07 6.58 -10.56
N GLN A 47 -2.95 7.19 -9.78
CA GLN A 47 -2.74 8.50 -9.15
C GLN A 47 -2.26 8.43 -7.70
N LEU A 48 -2.10 7.23 -7.14
CA LEU A 48 -1.64 7.03 -5.77
C LEU A 48 -0.22 7.58 -5.60
N LEU A 49 -0.05 8.57 -4.73
CA LEU A 49 1.21 9.29 -4.52
C LEU A 49 2.03 8.68 -3.38
N ASP A 50 1.39 8.27 -2.29
CA ASP A 50 2.05 7.73 -1.11
C ASP A 50 1.18 6.71 -0.34
N LEU A 51 1.80 6.05 0.65
CA LEU A 51 1.17 5.09 1.56
C LEU A 51 1.34 5.46 3.04
N SER A 52 1.54 6.75 3.33
CA SER A 52 1.74 7.28 4.69
C SER A 52 0.57 6.98 5.64
N ALA A 53 -0.57 6.60 5.08
CA ALA A 53 -1.78 6.13 5.74
C ALA A 53 -1.69 4.75 6.43
N LEU A 54 -0.79 3.86 5.99
CA LEU A 54 -0.69 2.46 6.42
C LEU A 54 0.38 2.07 7.49
N PRO A 55 1.23 2.96 8.06
CA PRO A 55 2.23 2.61 9.09
C PRO A 55 1.72 1.82 10.29
N THR A 56 0.44 1.97 10.65
CA THR A 56 -0.21 1.31 11.79
C THR A 56 -0.82 -0.05 11.46
N ALA A 57 -0.80 -0.46 10.20
CA ALA A 57 -1.38 -1.73 9.75
C ALA A 57 -0.42 -2.91 10.03
N GLU A 58 -0.03 -3.12 11.30
CA GLU A 58 0.91 -4.18 11.70
C GLU A 58 0.41 -5.59 11.35
N ASN A 59 -0.92 -5.76 11.27
CA ASN A 59 -1.60 -7.01 10.92
C ASN A 59 -1.81 -7.20 9.42
N LEU A 60 -1.36 -6.27 8.58
CA LEU A 60 -1.51 -6.38 7.13
C LEU A 60 -0.73 -7.58 6.62
N GLN A 61 -1.39 -8.43 5.82
CA GLN A 61 -0.81 -9.67 5.28
C GLN A 61 -0.55 -9.58 3.78
N SER A 62 -1.35 -8.78 3.07
CA SER A 62 -1.27 -8.63 1.62
C SER A 62 -1.42 -7.18 1.21
N LEU A 63 -0.48 -6.70 0.40
CA LEU A 63 -0.49 -5.38 -0.20
C LEU A 63 -0.31 -5.48 -1.72
N ASN A 64 -1.37 -5.18 -2.47
CA ASN A 64 -1.33 -5.15 -3.93
C ASN A 64 -1.30 -3.71 -4.45
N LEU A 65 -0.19 -3.32 -5.08
CA LEU A 65 0.05 -2.00 -5.67
C LEU A 65 0.33 -2.09 -7.16
N GLU A 66 0.01 -3.21 -7.80
CA GLU A 66 0.27 -3.41 -9.23
C GLU A 66 -0.25 -2.24 -10.04
N GLY A 67 0.57 -1.68 -10.93
CA GLY A 67 0.17 -0.57 -11.81
C GLY A 67 -0.08 0.77 -11.10
N CYS A 68 0.32 0.95 -9.83
CA CYS A 68 0.37 2.26 -9.18
C CYS A 68 1.58 3.05 -9.71
N THR A 69 1.41 3.70 -10.86
CA THR A 69 2.51 4.34 -11.61
C THR A 69 2.97 5.68 -11.03
N ALA A 70 2.11 6.42 -10.32
CA ALA A 70 2.48 7.67 -9.65
C ALA A 70 3.16 7.48 -8.28
N LEU A 71 3.16 6.25 -7.74
CA LEU A 71 3.77 5.94 -6.45
C LEU A 71 5.29 5.97 -6.59
N LYS A 72 5.92 7.01 -6.02
CA LYS A 72 7.36 7.25 -6.16
C LYS A 72 8.20 6.40 -5.22
N GLU A 73 7.78 6.32 -3.96
CA GLU A 73 8.51 5.63 -2.90
C GLU A 73 7.56 4.89 -1.95
N LEU A 74 8.11 3.93 -1.22
CA LEU A 74 7.43 3.33 -0.08
C LEU A 74 7.88 4.07 1.19
N PRO A 75 6.96 4.43 2.11
CA PRO A 75 7.33 5.02 3.38
C PRO A 75 8.20 4.04 4.19
N LEU A 76 9.15 4.56 4.96
CA LEU A 76 10.07 3.74 5.77
C LEU A 76 9.29 2.87 6.78
N GLU A 77 8.20 3.40 7.28
CA GLU A 77 7.29 2.78 8.24
C GLU A 77 6.66 1.49 7.73
N ILE A 78 6.74 1.18 6.44
CA ILE A 78 6.27 -0.10 5.90
C ILE A 78 7.00 -1.30 6.55
N GLN A 79 8.18 -1.08 7.14
CA GLN A 79 8.88 -2.06 7.97
C GLN A 79 8.10 -2.49 9.23
N ASN A 80 7.13 -1.68 9.67
CA ASN A 80 6.27 -1.99 10.82
C ASN A 80 5.20 -3.04 10.48
N MET A 81 4.99 -3.35 9.19
CA MET A 81 4.06 -4.39 8.73
C MET A 81 4.66 -5.79 8.96
N LYS A 82 4.81 -6.16 10.24
CA LYS A 82 5.43 -7.42 10.67
C LYS A 82 4.69 -8.66 10.19
N SER A 83 3.42 -8.54 9.80
CA SER A 83 2.59 -9.65 9.29
C SER A 83 2.55 -9.73 7.77
N LEU A 84 3.26 -8.86 7.05
CA LEU A 84 3.15 -8.78 5.59
C LEU A 84 3.81 -9.99 4.94
N VAL A 85 3.02 -10.81 4.25
CA VAL A 85 3.46 -12.05 3.59
C VAL A 85 3.57 -11.86 2.07
N PHE A 86 2.72 -11.00 1.50
CA PHE A 86 2.63 -10.76 0.06
C PHE A 86 2.69 -9.27 -0.27
N MET A 87 3.54 -8.91 -1.23
CA MET A 87 3.62 -7.56 -1.79
C MET A 87 3.77 -7.63 -3.32
N ASN A 88 2.90 -6.91 -4.05
CA ASN A 88 2.97 -6.80 -5.51
C ASN A 88 3.21 -5.35 -5.94
N LEU A 89 4.32 -5.14 -6.66
CA LEU A 89 4.80 -3.86 -7.15
C LEU A 89 5.00 -3.90 -8.68
N ARG A 90 4.43 -4.90 -9.35
CA ARG A 90 4.48 -5.04 -10.81
C ARG A 90 3.93 -3.78 -11.47
N GLY A 91 4.64 -3.23 -12.45
CA GLY A 91 4.16 -2.04 -13.17
C GLY A 91 4.15 -0.74 -12.35
N CYS A 92 4.74 -0.72 -11.14
CA CYS A 92 5.06 0.53 -10.45
C CYS A 92 6.29 1.18 -11.11
N THR A 93 6.06 2.06 -12.09
CA THR A 93 7.13 2.68 -12.91
C THR A 93 7.68 3.98 -12.34
N GLY A 94 7.04 4.58 -11.33
CA GLY A 94 7.47 5.85 -10.71
C GLY A 94 8.68 5.75 -9.80
N ARG A 95 9.35 4.59 -9.74
CA ARG A 95 10.32 4.25 -8.70
C ARG A 95 11.77 4.54 -9.06
N GLU A 96 12.43 5.27 -8.16
CA GLU A 96 13.83 5.02 -7.81
C GLU A 96 13.86 3.85 -6.80
N SER A 97 14.98 3.14 -6.68
CA SER A 97 15.16 1.85 -5.97
C SER A 97 14.29 1.59 -4.73
N LEU A 98 13.89 0.33 -4.51
CA LEU A 98 13.35 -0.12 -3.22
C LEU A 98 14.27 0.33 -2.07
N PRO A 99 13.79 1.07 -1.07
CA PRO A 99 14.62 1.39 0.09
C PRO A 99 15.02 0.09 0.80
N LYS A 100 16.08 0.14 1.61
CA LYS A 100 16.48 -0.98 2.47
C LYS A 100 15.41 -1.23 3.54
N ILE A 101 14.34 -1.92 3.18
CA ILE A 101 13.23 -2.26 4.07
C ILE A 101 13.46 -3.68 4.59
N ASN A 102 13.32 -3.86 5.90
CA ASN A 102 13.35 -5.19 6.53
C ASN A 102 11.91 -5.70 6.77
N LEU A 103 11.38 -6.46 5.81
CA LEU A 103 10.05 -7.08 5.91
C LEU A 103 10.19 -8.54 6.38
N ILE A 104 10.24 -8.73 7.71
CA ILE A 104 10.62 -10.01 8.34
C ILE A 104 9.73 -11.21 7.99
N SER A 105 8.47 -10.98 7.62
CA SER A 105 7.50 -12.05 7.30
C SER A 105 7.24 -12.21 5.80
N LEU A 106 7.88 -11.39 4.96
CA LEU A 106 7.60 -11.37 3.53
C LEU A 106 8.04 -12.68 2.88
N LYS A 107 7.11 -13.35 2.20
CA LYS A 107 7.37 -14.60 1.48
C LYS A 107 7.33 -14.38 -0.03
N THR A 108 6.46 -13.48 -0.49
CA THR A 108 6.26 -13.22 -1.90
C THR A 108 6.40 -11.73 -2.17
N LEU A 109 7.37 -11.39 -3.03
CA LEU A 109 7.58 -10.05 -3.56
C LEU A 109 7.54 -10.12 -5.08
N ILE A 110 6.58 -9.43 -5.70
CA ILE A 110 6.49 -9.30 -7.16
C ILE A 110 7.04 -7.94 -7.55
N LEU A 111 8.12 -7.94 -8.33
CA LEU A 111 8.73 -6.76 -8.94
C LEU A 111 8.63 -6.84 -10.47
N MET A 112 8.90 -5.74 -11.15
CA MET A 112 9.12 -5.77 -12.59
C MET A 112 10.37 -6.61 -12.94
N ALA A 113 10.31 -7.37 -14.02
CA ALA A 113 11.51 -7.73 -14.77
C ALA A 113 11.78 -6.53 -15.70
N THR A 114 12.80 -5.74 -15.43
CA THR A 114 13.30 -4.78 -16.42
C THR A 114 13.82 -5.56 -17.62
N GLN A 115 13.26 -5.36 -18.82
CA GLN A 115 14.06 -5.52 -20.03
C GLN A 115 15.04 -4.36 -20.00
N THR A 116 16.32 -4.68 -19.77
CA THR A 116 17.46 -3.79 -20.06
C THR A 116 17.46 -3.41 -21.53
#